data_AF-F9CYZ5-F1
#
_entry.id   AF-F9CYZ5-F1
#
_cell.length_a   1.000
_cell.length_b   1.000
_cell.length_c   1.000
_cell.angle_alpha   90.00
_cell.angle_beta   90.00
_cell.angle_gamma   90.00
#
_symmetry.space_group_name_H-M   'P 1'
#
loop_
_entity.id
_entity.type
_entity.pdbx_description
1 polymer ?
#
loop_
_entity_poly.entity_id
_entity_poly.type
_entity_poly.pdbx_seq_one_letter_code
_entity_poly.pdbx_strand_id
1 'polypeptide(L)'
;MFSLSIIIVVPAYADVTTLSLGENTYSKDGKFLFIGNEDEGSASVFVIIRDSIGDFIGMLSDPSSDSDGTYSTLPRDVSQFFKSKGFFNATAFTDNQKEENGITIKIEYDGDKIFVVPDFVLKLNTITDQIVEEKKTVTFTATLTESLADVVFSLEKNPPAGASIDSKTGKFLWTPTEAQGPATYVFDIVVKKGAVEDRKTLKITVTEPAAPISQPKPEPKSEPEPEPEINDPEPTEIGLASFVDPTRDPQSYVDRYNNEPSYKKWFDENFPEYSSIYQAVGLEEPEPTEIGLASFVDPTRDPQSYVDRYNNEPSYKKWFDENFPEYSSIYQAVGLEEPKEIAPFVDPNLDPQYYIDRYNNEPSYKKWFDENFPDMTIYDAVGLEESEIKEPESGQCGPGTDLVDGICTIVDNSQGGGCLIATAAYGSEMAPQVQFLREIRDNKVMSTSSGISFMTGFNQFYYSFSPTIADMERENPVFKELVKIGITPMLSSLSIMSSADTEQEIVGYGIGVILMNIGMYFVAPVMLFFGIKKAKTRLSF
;
A
#
# COMPACT_ATOMS: atom_id res chain seq x y z
N MET A 1 10.98 63.38 -0.76
CA MET A 1 10.98 61.95 -1.10
C MET A 1 9.64 61.39 -0.66
N PHE A 2 8.72 61.14 -1.61
CA PHE A 2 7.50 60.40 -1.33
C PHE A 2 7.88 58.91 -1.38
N SER A 3 7.85 58.24 -0.24
CA SER A 3 8.07 56.80 -0.15
C SER A 3 6.80 56.12 -0.65
N LEU A 4 6.85 55.61 -1.88
CA LEU A 4 5.80 54.78 -2.46
C LEU A 4 5.93 53.38 -1.82
N SER A 5 5.16 53.14 -0.75
CA SER A 5 5.04 51.80 -0.18
C SER A 5 4.07 51.01 -1.05
N ILE A 6 4.60 50.15 -1.91
CA ILE A 6 3.81 49.17 -2.65
C ILE A 6 3.32 48.13 -1.63
N ILE A 7 2.05 48.21 -1.27
CA ILE A 7 1.35 47.12 -0.57
C ILE A 7 1.14 46.05 -1.63
N ILE A 8 1.96 44.99 -1.58
CA ILE A 8 1.68 43.77 -2.32
C ILE A 8 0.52 43.11 -1.59
N VAL A 9 -0.70 43.35 -2.07
CA VAL A 9 -1.86 42.53 -1.70
C VAL A 9 -1.66 41.21 -2.44
N VAL A 10 -1.07 40.23 -1.76
CA VAL A 10 -1.16 38.84 -2.23
C VAL A 10 -2.65 38.52 -2.20
N PRO A 11 -3.27 38.11 -3.31
CA PRO A 11 -4.63 37.58 -3.25
C PRO A 11 -4.59 36.43 -2.25
N ALA A 12 -5.34 36.61 -1.18
CA ALA A 12 -5.63 35.55 -0.25
C ALA A 12 -6.54 34.59 -1.06
N TYR A 13 -6.16 33.32 -1.13
CA TYR A 13 -6.92 32.27 -1.78
C TYR A 13 -7.37 31.29 -0.70
N ALA A 14 -8.66 30.95 -0.69
CA ALA A 14 -9.22 29.93 0.18
C ALA A 14 -8.57 28.56 -0.08
N ASP A 15 -7.81 28.05 0.88
CA ASP A 15 -7.26 26.70 0.90
C ASP A 15 -8.03 25.86 1.94
N VAL A 16 -8.38 24.63 1.57
CA VAL A 16 -8.92 23.65 2.52
C VAL A 16 -7.86 23.37 3.58
N THR A 17 -8.24 23.54 4.84
CA THR A 17 -7.37 23.31 6.00
C THR A 17 -7.66 21.99 6.70
N THR A 18 -8.90 21.51 6.64
CA THR A 18 -9.30 20.23 7.23
C THR A 18 -10.30 19.47 6.37
N LEU A 19 -10.26 18.14 6.47
CA LEU A 19 -11.23 17.23 5.89
C LEU A 19 -11.44 16.06 6.85
N SER A 20 -12.69 15.66 7.05
CA SER A 20 -13.06 14.49 7.85
C SER A 20 -14.40 13.92 7.42
N LEU A 21 -14.68 12.68 7.81
CA LEU A 21 -16.03 12.14 7.77
C LEU A 21 -16.89 12.81 8.84
N GLY A 22 -18.17 13.08 8.53
CA GLY A 22 -19.09 13.70 9.50
C GLY A 22 -19.38 12.86 10.75
N GLU A 23 -19.13 11.55 10.68
CA GLU A 23 -19.26 10.58 11.77
C GLU A 23 -18.06 9.63 11.70
N ASN A 24 -17.75 8.95 12.80
CA ASN A 24 -16.60 8.03 12.85
C ASN A 24 -16.71 6.85 11.87
N THR A 25 -17.94 6.37 11.62
CA THR A 25 -18.20 5.22 10.75
C THR A 25 -19.57 5.33 10.09
N TYR A 26 -19.71 4.86 8.85
CA TYR A 26 -21.02 4.73 8.17
C TYR A 26 -21.21 3.30 7.66
N SER A 27 -22.38 2.70 7.89
CA SER A 27 -22.69 1.37 7.33
C SER A 27 -22.89 1.42 5.82
N LYS A 28 -22.79 0.26 5.15
CA LYS A 28 -22.96 0.09 3.70
C LYS A 28 -24.32 0.58 3.16
N ASP A 29 -25.34 0.51 4.00
CA ASP A 29 -26.71 0.95 3.70
C ASP A 29 -26.98 2.39 4.20
N GLY A 30 -25.98 3.01 4.84
CA GLY A 30 -26.02 4.34 5.38
C GLY A 30 -25.68 5.42 4.36
N LYS A 31 -25.80 6.68 4.80
CA LYS A 31 -25.40 7.85 4.03
C LYS A 31 -24.24 8.55 4.71
N PHE A 32 -23.14 8.71 3.99
CA PHE A 32 -21.96 9.41 4.48
C PHE A 32 -21.93 10.85 3.98
N LEU A 33 -21.19 11.68 4.70
CA LEU A 33 -20.86 13.05 4.31
C LEU A 33 -19.47 13.40 4.81
N PHE A 34 -18.84 14.37 4.15
CA PHE A 34 -17.62 15.00 4.61
C PHE A 34 -17.90 16.37 5.22
N ILE A 35 -17.10 16.72 6.21
CA ILE A 35 -17.05 18.05 6.82
C ILE A 35 -15.60 18.53 6.88
N GLY A 36 -15.42 19.84 6.90
CA GLY A 36 -14.12 20.45 7.09
C GLY A 36 -14.19 21.97 7.16
N ASN A 37 -13.01 22.58 7.11
CA ASN A 37 -12.81 24.02 7.10
C ASN A 37 -11.86 24.45 5.98
N GLU A 38 -12.08 25.65 5.46
CA GLU A 38 -11.13 26.44 4.68
C GLU A 38 -10.86 27.79 5.38
N ASP A 39 -9.83 28.51 4.97
CA ASP A 39 -9.23 29.62 5.72
C ASP A 39 -9.76 31.04 5.41
N GLU A 40 -10.69 31.20 4.46
CA GLU A 40 -11.21 32.51 4.04
C GLU A 40 -12.72 32.70 4.13
N GLY A 41 -13.50 31.64 3.93
CA GLY A 41 -14.96 31.68 3.87
C GLY A 41 -15.51 31.80 2.44
N SER A 42 -16.74 31.30 2.24
CA SER A 42 -17.52 31.49 0.99
C SER A 42 -16.86 30.97 -0.29
N ALA A 43 -16.08 29.90 -0.20
CA ALA A 43 -15.42 29.23 -1.32
C ALA A 43 -16.20 27.99 -1.80
N SER A 44 -16.05 27.66 -3.09
CA SER A 44 -16.45 26.35 -3.60
C SER A 44 -15.45 25.31 -3.12
N VAL A 45 -15.93 24.21 -2.54
CA VAL A 45 -15.10 23.08 -2.13
C VAL A 45 -15.48 21.86 -2.96
N PHE A 46 -14.48 21.08 -3.33
CA PHE A 46 -14.65 19.83 -4.04
C PHE A 46 -14.03 18.71 -3.21
N VAL A 47 -14.69 17.55 -3.19
CA VAL A 47 -14.13 16.33 -2.59
C VAL A 47 -14.09 15.27 -3.66
N ILE A 48 -12.88 14.89 -4.09
CA ILE A 48 -12.66 13.77 -5.01
C ILE A 48 -12.36 12.50 -4.23
N ILE A 49 -12.90 11.37 -4.68
CA ILE A 49 -12.66 10.05 -4.09
C ILE A 49 -11.99 9.18 -5.16
N ARG A 50 -10.83 8.64 -4.82
CA ARG A 50 -10.07 7.69 -5.63
C ARG A 50 -9.87 6.40 -4.85
N ASP A 51 -9.62 5.29 -5.53
CA ASP A 51 -9.19 4.05 -4.87
C ASP A 51 -7.70 4.06 -4.54
N SER A 52 -7.19 2.92 -4.05
CA SER A 52 -5.79 2.76 -3.65
C SER A 52 -4.78 2.83 -4.79
N ILE A 53 -5.21 2.63 -6.04
CA ILE A 53 -4.36 2.68 -7.24
C ILE A 53 -4.46 4.07 -7.91
N GLY A 54 -5.37 4.92 -7.41
CA GLY A 54 -5.59 6.28 -7.90
C GLY A 54 -6.73 6.39 -8.91
N ASP A 55 -7.45 5.30 -9.18
CA ASP A 55 -8.58 5.31 -10.10
C ASP A 55 -9.74 6.12 -9.52
N PHE A 56 -10.41 6.86 -10.38
CA PHE A 56 -11.50 7.75 -10.00
C PHE A 56 -12.76 6.96 -9.60
N ILE A 57 -13.27 7.21 -8.39
CA ILE A 57 -14.52 6.64 -7.88
C ILE A 57 -15.67 7.64 -7.98
N GLY A 58 -15.44 8.89 -7.60
CA GLY A 58 -16.48 9.91 -7.60
C GLY A 58 -15.99 11.28 -7.15
N MET A 59 -16.80 12.32 -7.40
CA MET A 59 -16.51 13.68 -6.99
C MET A 59 -17.78 14.33 -6.44
N LEU A 60 -17.61 15.08 -5.36
CA LEU A 60 -18.65 15.85 -4.70
C LEU A 60 -18.32 17.32 -4.89
N SER A 61 -19.19 18.04 -5.59
CA SER A 61 -19.01 19.46 -5.97
C SER A 61 -20.12 20.35 -5.39
N ASP A 62 -20.86 19.83 -4.42
CA ASP A 62 -21.97 20.50 -3.76
C ASP A 62 -21.63 21.34 -2.52
N PRO A 63 -20.50 21.18 -1.81
CA PRO A 63 -20.22 22.06 -0.69
C PRO A 63 -19.72 23.44 -1.17
N SER A 64 -20.41 24.48 -0.73
CA SER A 64 -19.84 25.81 -0.59
C SER A 64 -19.63 26.07 0.89
N SER A 65 -18.48 26.63 1.27
CA SER A 65 -18.22 26.97 2.66
C SER A 65 -19.06 28.17 3.11
N ASP A 66 -19.39 28.18 4.39
CA ASP A 66 -20.03 29.31 5.06
C ASP A 66 -19.04 30.48 5.20
N SER A 67 -19.53 31.63 5.69
CA SER A 67 -18.68 32.81 5.92
C SER A 67 -17.57 32.61 6.96
N ASP A 68 -17.63 31.53 7.73
CA ASP A 68 -16.61 31.15 8.71
C ASP A 68 -15.66 30.04 8.21
N GLY A 69 -15.77 29.69 6.93
CA GLY A 69 -14.94 28.67 6.29
C GLY A 69 -15.41 27.24 6.49
N THR A 70 -16.46 27.00 7.28
CA THR A 70 -16.98 25.65 7.51
C THR A 70 -17.73 25.14 6.28
N TYR A 71 -17.49 23.89 5.86
CA TYR A 71 -18.23 23.27 4.76
C TYR A 71 -18.70 21.86 5.12
N SER A 72 -19.77 21.42 4.45
CA SER A 72 -20.33 20.08 4.58
C SER A 72 -20.94 19.63 3.26
N THR A 73 -20.61 18.42 2.82
CA THR A 73 -21.24 17.80 1.64
C THR A 73 -22.65 17.33 1.97
N LEU A 74 -23.54 17.30 1.00
CA LEU A 74 -24.83 16.63 1.14
C LEU A 74 -24.63 15.12 1.32
N PRO A 75 -25.43 14.44 2.16
CA PRO A 75 -25.31 13.00 2.38
C PRO A 75 -25.42 12.17 1.09
N ARG A 76 -24.56 11.17 0.93
CA ARG A 76 -24.50 10.22 -0.22
C ARG A 76 -24.56 8.78 0.26
N ASP A 77 -25.20 7.90 -0.51
CA ASP A 77 -25.26 6.47 -0.17
C ASP A 77 -23.87 5.84 -0.28
N VAL A 78 -23.43 5.11 0.75
CA VAL A 78 -22.11 4.44 0.77
C VAL A 78 -21.97 3.49 -0.42
N SER A 79 -23.01 2.72 -0.73
CA SER A 79 -23.05 1.77 -1.85
C SER A 79 -22.87 2.37 -3.25
N GLN A 80 -23.06 3.69 -3.43
CA GLN A 80 -22.84 4.35 -4.73
C GLN A 80 -21.35 4.51 -5.05
N PHE A 81 -20.52 4.71 -4.03
CA PHE A 81 -19.09 4.99 -4.16
C PHE A 81 -18.25 3.76 -3.83
N PHE A 82 -18.62 3.01 -2.78
CA PHE A 82 -17.81 1.92 -2.25
C PHE A 82 -18.44 0.56 -2.58
N LYS A 83 -18.12 0.02 -3.77
CA LYS A 83 -18.72 -1.22 -4.30
C LYS A 83 -17.99 -2.50 -3.86
N SER A 84 -16.68 -2.41 -3.71
CA SER A 84 -15.80 -3.51 -3.32
C SER A 84 -14.96 -3.11 -2.13
N LYS A 85 -14.59 -4.09 -1.29
CA LYS A 85 -13.69 -3.86 -0.16
C LYS A 85 -12.38 -3.24 -0.65
N GLY A 86 -11.82 -2.33 0.12
CA GLY A 86 -10.55 -1.69 -0.24
C GLY A 86 -10.32 -0.36 0.46
N PHE A 87 -9.22 0.28 0.07
CA PHE A 87 -8.82 1.59 0.55
C PHE A 87 -9.10 2.65 -0.51
N PHE A 88 -9.46 3.83 -0.04
CA PHE A 88 -9.85 4.97 -0.85
C PHE A 88 -9.22 6.23 -0.29
N ASN A 89 -8.85 7.15 -1.17
CA ASN A 89 -8.37 8.46 -0.80
C ASN A 89 -9.45 9.48 -1.13
N ALA A 90 -9.90 10.23 -0.13
CA ALA A 90 -10.77 11.37 -0.31
C ALA A 90 -9.94 12.65 -0.17
N THR A 91 -9.89 13.46 -1.22
CA THR A 91 -9.09 14.69 -1.26
C THR A 91 -10.02 15.89 -1.42
N ALA A 92 -9.93 16.84 -0.49
CA ALA A 92 -10.70 18.07 -0.52
C ALA A 92 -9.83 19.26 -0.95
N PHE A 93 -10.37 20.08 -1.84
CA PHE A 93 -9.68 21.23 -2.41
C PHE A 93 -10.67 22.29 -2.92
N THR A 94 -10.22 23.53 -3.10
CA THR A 94 -11.03 24.64 -3.65
C THR A 94 -10.76 24.88 -5.13
N ASP A 95 -11.45 25.83 -5.77
CA ASP A 95 -11.16 26.23 -7.16
C ASP A 95 -9.72 26.73 -7.37
N ASN A 96 -9.09 27.28 -6.32
CA ASN A 96 -7.75 27.87 -6.39
C ASN A 96 -6.67 26.91 -5.86
N GLN A 97 -7.05 25.98 -4.98
CA GLN A 97 -6.20 24.90 -4.49
C GLN A 97 -6.33 23.72 -5.43
N LYS A 98 -5.28 23.38 -6.18
CA LYS A 98 -5.29 22.16 -7.01
C LYS A 98 -5.43 20.91 -6.12
N GLU A 99 -6.00 19.83 -6.67
CA GLU A 99 -6.12 18.51 -6.01
C GLU A 99 -4.79 18.05 -5.38
N GLU A 100 -3.67 18.25 -6.08
CA GLU A 100 -2.31 17.88 -5.64
C GLU A 100 -1.88 18.56 -4.31
N ASN A 101 -2.47 19.71 -3.99
CA ASN A 101 -2.22 20.48 -2.77
C ASN A 101 -3.41 20.41 -1.79
N GLY A 102 -4.42 19.59 -2.09
CA GLY A 102 -5.61 19.39 -1.27
C GLY A 102 -5.35 18.55 -0.03
N ILE A 103 -6.29 18.59 0.91
CA ILE A 103 -6.22 17.77 2.12
C ILE A 103 -6.79 16.40 1.82
N THR A 104 -5.99 15.36 2.00
CA THR A 104 -6.37 13.98 1.74
C THR A 104 -6.57 13.20 3.04
N ILE A 105 -7.67 12.46 3.13
CA ILE A 105 -7.87 11.43 4.15
C ILE A 105 -8.00 10.06 3.50
N LYS A 106 -7.49 9.03 4.17
CA LYS A 106 -7.62 7.64 3.73
C LYS A 106 -8.86 7.03 4.38
N ILE A 107 -9.62 6.27 3.61
CA ILE A 107 -10.87 5.63 4.01
C ILE A 107 -10.76 4.14 3.67
N GLU A 108 -11.21 3.27 4.57
CA GLU A 108 -11.35 1.85 4.29
C GLU A 108 -12.82 1.48 4.22
N TYR A 109 -13.17 0.65 3.24
CA TYR A 109 -14.43 -0.07 3.21
C TYR A 109 -14.17 -1.56 3.48
N ASP A 110 -14.62 -2.05 4.62
CA ASP A 110 -14.44 -3.45 5.04
C ASP A 110 -15.49 -4.41 4.45
N GLY A 111 -16.42 -3.88 3.65
CA GLY A 111 -17.57 -4.58 3.06
C GLY A 111 -18.88 -4.48 3.85
N ASP A 112 -18.84 -3.90 5.05
CA ASP A 112 -20.03 -3.60 5.85
C ASP A 112 -20.13 -2.13 6.26
N LYS A 113 -19.00 -1.44 6.42
CA LYS A 113 -18.95 -0.02 6.79
C LYS A 113 -17.71 0.66 6.23
N ILE A 114 -17.79 1.98 6.10
CA ILE A 114 -16.64 2.84 5.84
C ILE A 114 -16.18 3.53 7.13
N PHE A 115 -14.87 3.73 7.24
CA PHE A 115 -14.23 4.47 8.32
C PHE A 115 -12.92 5.10 7.85
N VAL A 116 -12.51 6.19 8.50
CA VAL A 116 -11.22 6.82 8.20
C VAL A 116 -10.10 5.92 8.70
N VAL A 117 -9.15 5.61 7.82
CA VAL A 117 -7.88 4.99 8.18
C VAL A 117 -6.98 6.11 8.70
N PRO A 118 -6.54 6.04 9.97
CA PRO A 118 -5.62 7.02 10.47
C PRO A 118 -4.27 6.94 9.75
N ASP A 119 -3.64 8.09 9.59
CA ASP A 119 -2.29 8.26 9.06
C ASP A 119 -1.19 7.94 10.07
N PHE A 120 -1.54 7.32 11.20
CA PHE A 120 -0.63 6.95 12.28
C PHE A 120 -0.77 5.47 12.64
N VAL A 121 0.33 4.87 13.09
CA VAL A 121 0.33 3.49 13.60
C VAL A 121 0.19 3.53 15.13
N LEU A 122 -0.99 3.15 15.63
CA LEU A 122 -1.20 3.00 17.07
C LEU A 122 -0.67 1.62 17.51
N LYS A 123 0.57 1.56 17.99
CA LYS A 123 1.20 0.32 18.46
C LYS A 123 1.85 0.48 19.83
N LEU A 124 1.43 -0.34 20.78
CA LEU A 124 2.07 -0.50 22.09
C LEU A 124 3.39 -1.25 21.95
N ASN A 125 4.43 -0.71 22.56
CA ASN A 125 5.68 -1.42 22.74
C ASN A 125 5.48 -2.64 23.62
N THR A 126 6.34 -3.65 23.47
CA THR A 126 6.31 -4.83 24.32
C THR A 126 6.48 -4.45 25.79
N ILE A 127 5.61 -4.98 26.65
CA ILE A 127 5.65 -4.78 28.08
C ILE A 127 6.05 -6.11 28.71
N THR A 128 7.21 -6.14 29.38
CA THR A 128 7.74 -7.35 29.99
C THR A 128 6.93 -7.78 31.21
N ASP A 129 6.64 -9.07 31.29
CA ASP A 129 6.04 -9.71 32.46
C ASP A 129 6.82 -9.37 33.74
N GLN A 130 6.09 -9.18 34.83
CA GLN A 130 6.68 -8.73 36.10
C GLN A 130 6.52 -9.79 37.19
N ILE A 131 7.53 -9.86 38.07
CA ILE A 131 7.46 -10.61 39.31
C ILE A 131 7.62 -9.61 40.45
N VAL A 132 6.65 -9.58 41.36
CA VAL A 132 6.63 -8.65 42.48
C VAL A 132 6.28 -9.41 43.76
N GLU A 133 6.84 -9.00 44.89
CA GLU A 133 6.41 -9.53 46.19
C GLU A 133 5.16 -8.77 46.66
N GLU A 134 4.34 -9.40 47.50
CA GLU A 134 3.25 -8.69 48.16
C GLU A 134 3.76 -7.41 48.88
N LYS A 135 2.90 -6.40 48.98
CA LYS A 135 3.18 -5.09 49.62
C LYS A 135 4.30 -4.27 48.94
N LYS A 136 4.98 -4.79 47.92
CA LYS A 136 5.91 -4.01 47.07
C LYS A 136 5.16 -3.41 45.89
N THR A 137 5.39 -2.14 45.62
CA THR A 137 4.76 -1.43 44.51
C THR A 137 5.45 -1.76 43.19
N VAL A 138 4.68 -2.17 42.19
CA VAL A 138 5.11 -2.24 40.79
C VAL A 138 4.68 -0.97 40.05
N THR A 139 5.60 -0.40 39.28
CA THR A 139 5.35 0.78 38.44
C THR A 139 6.13 0.63 37.14
N PHE A 140 5.49 0.95 36.02
CA PHE A 140 6.12 1.07 34.71
C PHE A 140 5.27 2.02 33.85
N THR A 141 5.76 2.40 32.68
CA THR A 141 5.03 3.25 31.75
C THR A 141 4.80 2.47 30.46
N ALA A 142 3.55 2.29 30.05
CA ALA A 142 3.22 1.79 28.74
C ALA A 142 3.56 2.87 27.70
N THR A 143 4.38 2.51 26.72
CA THR A 143 4.83 3.43 25.66
C THR A 143 4.41 2.92 24.30
N LEU A 144 4.31 3.85 23.35
CA LEU A 144 4.00 3.57 21.96
C LEU A 144 5.27 3.56 21.12
N THR A 145 5.26 2.85 19.99
CA THR A 145 6.37 2.88 19.03
C THR A 145 6.60 4.28 18.49
N GLU A 146 5.52 5.05 18.30
CA GLU A 146 5.57 6.46 17.89
C GLU A 146 4.94 7.36 18.96
N SER A 147 5.48 8.56 19.16
CA SER A 147 4.92 9.53 20.10
C SER A 147 3.67 10.18 19.52
N LEU A 148 2.50 9.77 19.99
CA LEU A 148 1.20 10.29 19.54
C LEU A 148 0.53 11.15 20.61
N ALA A 149 0.01 12.31 20.22
CA ALA A 149 -0.87 13.13 21.06
C ALA A 149 -2.30 12.54 21.13
N ASP A 150 -3.03 12.91 22.18
CA ASP A 150 -4.45 12.59 22.41
C ASP A 150 -4.81 11.10 22.47
N VAL A 151 -3.87 10.28 22.96
CA VAL A 151 -4.10 8.86 23.25
C VAL A 151 -4.67 8.65 24.65
N VAL A 152 -5.46 7.59 24.83
CA VAL A 152 -6.08 7.22 26.11
C VAL A 152 -5.69 5.80 26.51
N PHE A 153 -5.00 5.66 27.64
CA PHE A 153 -4.62 4.37 28.22
C PHE A 153 -5.67 3.86 29.22
N SER A 154 -5.90 2.56 29.24
CA SER A 154 -6.84 1.90 30.14
C SER A 154 -6.45 0.44 30.44
N LEU A 155 -7.09 -0.15 31.45
CA LEU A 155 -6.92 -1.55 31.83
C LEU A 155 -8.20 -2.33 31.55
N GLU A 156 -8.09 -3.44 30.84
CA GLU A 156 -9.22 -4.33 30.49
C GLU A 156 -8.95 -5.78 30.94
N LYS A 157 -9.95 -6.65 30.78
CA LYS A 157 -9.87 -8.09 31.07
C LYS A 157 -9.54 -8.40 32.54
N ASN A 158 -10.31 -7.80 33.45
CA ASN A 158 -10.25 -8.03 34.90
C ASN A 158 -8.90 -7.66 35.54
N PRO A 159 -8.49 -6.38 35.51
CA PRO A 159 -7.27 -5.94 36.16
C PRO A 159 -7.31 -6.20 37.69
N PRO A 160 -6.14 -6.40 38.33
CA PRO A 160 -6.08 -6.66 39.76
C PRO A 160 -6.68 -5.49 40.57
N ALA A 161 -7.42 -5.81 41.62
CA ALA A 161 -8.00 -4.80 42.50
C ALA A 161 -6.91 -3.87 43.06
N GLY A 162 -7.13 -2.56 42.94
CA GLY A 162 -6.19 -1.52 43.36
C GLY A 162 -5.11 -1.15 42.34
N ALA A 163 -5.06 -1.81 41.17
CA ALA A 163 -4.22 -1.37 40.07
C ALA A 163 -4.83 -0.16 39.34
N SER A 164 -3.98 0.76 38.90
CA SER A 164 -4.38 1.92 38.11
C SER A 164 -3.39 2.18 36.99
N ILE A 165 -3.88 2.81 35.92
CA ILE A 165 -3.06 3.36 34.85
C ILE A 165 -3.47 4.81 34.61
N ASP A 166 -2.51 5.71 34.49
CA ASP A 166 -2.78 7.08 34.12
C ASP A 166 -3.16 7.15 32.64
N SER A 167 -4.37 7.65 32.38
CA SER A 167 -4.96 7.66 31.03
C SER A 167 -4.19 8.47 29.98
N LYS A 168 -3.34 9.42 30.39
CA LYS A 168 -2.61 10.31 29.46
C LYS A 168 -1.15 9.90 29.30
N THR A 169 -0.54 9.45 30.38
CA THR A 169 0.89 9.15 30.42
C THR A 169 1.19 7.66 30.28
N GLY A 170 0.19 6.79 30.40
CA GLY A 170 0.38 5.33 30.36
C GLY A 170 1.09 4.77 31.59
N LYS A 171 1.28 5.58 32.65
CA LYS A 171 1.96 5.16 33.88
C LYS A 171 1.07 4.22 34.68
N PHE A 172 1.49 2.96 34.77
CA PHE A 172 0.86 1.93 35.58
C PHE A 172 1.38 1.95 37.02
N LEU A 173 0.48 1.73 37.98
CA LEU A 173 0.80 1.63 39.40
C LEU A 173 -0.06 0.56 40.07
N TRP A 174 0.58 -0.36 40.79
CA TRP A 174 -0.13 -1.33 41.62
C TRP A 174 0.71 -1.77 42.81
N THR A 175 0.05 -1.94 43.97
CA THR A 175 0.67 -2.52 45.18
C THR A 175 -0.19 -3.73 45.57
N PRO A 176 0.26 -4.97 45.30
CA PRO A 176 -0.48 -6.16 45.69
C PRO A 176 -0.62 -6.24 47.21
N THR A 177 -1.81 -6.56 47.69
CA THR A 177 -2.05 -6.88 49.10
C THR A 177 -1.60 -8.31 49.42
N GLU A 178 -1.48 -8.63 50.70
CA GLU A 178 -1.16 -9.99 51.16
C GLU A 178 -2.18 -11.03 50.67
N ALA A 179 -3.46 -10.65 50.56
CA ALA A 179 -4.50 -11.54 50.02
C ALA A 179 -4.40 -11.76 48.50
N GLN A 180 -3.52 -11.03 47.80
CA GLN A 180 -3.33 -11.09 46.35
C GLN A 180 -2.07 -11.90 45.96
N GLY A 181 -1.37 -12.51 46.91
CA GLY A 181 -0.26 -13.43 46.68
C GLY A 181 -0.39 -14.70 47.54
N PRO A 182 0.24 -15.82 47.15
CA PRO A 182 0.89 -16.09 45.87
C PRO A 182 -0.12 -16.33 44.74
N ALA A 183 -0.07 -15.54 43.67
CA ALA A 183 -1.01 -15.65 42.55
C ALA A 183 -0.45 -15.02 41.26
N THR A 184 -1.08 -15.32 40.12
CA THR A 184 -0.76 -14.72 38.82
C THR A 184 -1.98 -13.96 38.31
N TYR A 185 -1.75 -12.72 37.86
CA TYR A 185 -2.75 -11.86 37.25
C TYR A 185 -2.41 -11.67 35.77
N VAL A 186 -3.40 -11.92 34.90
CA VAL A 186 -3.30 -11.72 33.45
C VAL A 186 -4.40 -10.75 33.04
N PHE A 187 -4.02 -9.59 32.52
CA PHE A 187 -4.93 -8.53 32.12
C PHE A 187 -4.35 -7.79 30.90
N ASP A 188 -5.18 -6.97 30.27
CA ASP A 188 -4.78 -6.24 29.06
C ASP A 188 -4.56 -4.76 29.37
N ILE A 189 -3.47 -4.21 28.85
CA ILE A 189 -3.26 -2.76 28.73
C ILE A 189 -3.75 -2.37 27.34
N VAL A 190 -4.67 -1.42 27.29
CA VAL A 190 -5.31 -0.96 26.05
C VAL A 190 -5.02 0.52 25.87
N VAL A 191 -4.58 0.89 24.67
CA VAL A 191 -4.46 2.29 24.24
C VAL A 191 -5.48 2.54 23.13
N LYS A 192 -6.15 3.70 23.18
CA LYS A 192 -7.09 4.14 22.14
C LYS A 192 -6.74 5.53 21.63
N LYS A 193 -6.94 5.75 20.33
CA LYS A 193 -6.91 7.08 19.69
C LYS A 193 -8.05 7.15 18.67
N GLY A 194 -9.08 7.92 18.98
CA GLY A 194 -10.32 7.94 18.19
C GLY A 194 -10.97 6.56 18.15
N ALA A 195 -11.15 6.00 16.95
CA ALA A 195 -11.75 4.69 16.73
C ALA A 195 -10.74 3.52 16.73
N VAL A 196 -9.43 3.80 16.77
CA VAL A 196 -8.37 2.78 16.73
C VAL A 196 -7.92 2.43 18.14
N GLU A 197 -7.72 1.13 18.38
CA GLU A 197 -7.20 0.61 19.63
C GLU A 197 -6.09 -0.42 19.37
N ASP A 198 -5.12 -0.47 20.29
CA ASP A 198 -4.15 -1.55 20.37
C ASP A 198 -4.09 -2.08 21.81
N ARG A 199 -3.70 -3.35 21.95
CA ARG A 199 -3.71 -4.06 23.24
C ARG A 199 -2.47 -4.93 23.43
N LYS A 200 -1.95 -4.94 24.65
CA LYS A 200 -0.93 -5.90 25.11
C LYS A 200 -1.37 -6.60 26.38
N THR A 201 -1.34 -7.92 26.34
CA THR A 201 -1.56 -8.75 27.53
C THR A 201 -0.30 -8.74 28.39
N LEU A 202 -0.49 -8.47 29.67
CA LEU A 202 0.57 -8.46 30.68
C LEU A 202 0.30 -9.52 31.75
N LYS A 203 1.34 -10.25 32.14
CA LYS A 203 1.30 -11.16 33.28
C LYS A 203 2.14 -10.61 34.44
N ILE A 204 1.51 -10.46 35.60
CA ILE A 204 2.20 -10.13 36.85
C ILE A 204 2.06 -11.30 37.83
N THR A 205 3.19 -11.83 38.30
CA THR A 205 3.24 -12.88 39.31
C THR A 205 3.55 -12.28 40.67
N VAL A 206 2.62 -12.41 41.61
CA VAL A 206 2.80 -12.00 43.01
C VAL A 206 3.36 -13.17 43.80
N THR A 207 4.50 -12.94 44.43
CA THR A 207 5.21 -13.93 45.26
C THR A 207 5.08 -13.58 46.74
N GLU A 208 5.10 -14.60 47.58
CA GLU A 208 5.14 -14.43 49.03
C GLU A 208 6.56 -14.05 49.46
N PRO A 209 6.74 -13.11 50.41
CA PRO A 209 8.06 -12.71 50.86
C PRO A 209 8.73 -13.90 51.53
N ALA A 210 9.98 -14.18 51.16
CA ALA A 210 10.75 -15.24 51.78
C ALA A 210 10.78 -15.01 53.30
N ALA A 211 10.38 -16.04 54.07
CA ALA A 211 10.39 -15.98 55.53
C ALA A 211 11.79 -15.50 56.01
N PRO A 212 11.86 -14.61 57.01
CA PRO A 212 13.14 -14.10 57.48
C PRO A 212 14.01 -15.26 57.95
N ILE A 213 15.11 -15.49 57.22
CA ILE A 213 16.08 -16.54 57.52
C ILE A 213 16.74 -16.18 58.85
N SER A 214 16.50 -17.01 59.87
CA SER A 214 17.25 -16.99 61.13
C SER A 214 18.73 -17.25 60.81
N GLN A 215 19.60 -16.30 61.12
CA GLN A 215 21.04 -16.40 60.87
C GLN A 215 21.68 -17.59 61.59
N PRO A 216 22.59 -18.33 60.92
CA PRO A 216 23.77 -18.86 61.57
C PRO A 216 25.06 -18.27 60.97
N LYS A 217 25.87 -17.71 61.87
CA LYS A 217 27.34 -17.53 61.92
C LYS A 217 28.18 -17.76 60.64
N PRO A 218 29.09 -16.83 60.28
CA PRO A 218 29.86 -16.91 59.04
C PRO A 218 31.12 -17.78 59.16
N GLU A 219 31.42 -18.54 58.10
CA GLU A 219 32.76 -19.01 57.72
C GLU A 219 33.05 -18.59 56.27
N PRO A 220 34.32 -18.33 55.91
CA PRO A 220 34.68 -17.41 54.84
C PRO A 220 34.63 -18.05 53.45
N LYS A 221 34.01 -17.36 52.49
CA LYS A 221 34.04 -17.71 51.07
C LYS A 221 35.06 -16.82 50.35
N SER A 222 35.95 -17.49 49.64
CA SER A 222 36.95 -16.94 48.75
C SER A 222 36.35 -16.11 47.61
N GLU A 223 37.08 -15.04 47.32
CA GLU A 223 36.96 -14.03 46.27
C GLU A 223 36.82 -14.61 44.85
N PRO A 224 36.01 -13.97 43.98
CA PRO A 224 36.25 -13.97 42.54
C PRO A 224 36.64 -12.58 42.04
N GLU A 225 37.65 -12.60 41.18
CA GLU A 225 38.25 -11.52 40.39
C GLU A 225 37.27 -11.05 39.27
N PRO A 226 37.34 -9.79 38.80
CA PRO A 226 36.28 -9.17 37.99
C PRO A 226 36.34 -9.54 36.51
N GLU A 227 35.16 -9.65 35.89
CA GLU A 227 34.95 -9.79 34.44
C GLU A 227 34.85 -8.39 33.78
N PRO A 228 35.44 -8.17 32.58
CA PRO A 228 35.58 -6.84 31.99
C PRO A 228 34.35 -6.38 31.19
N GLU A 229 34.23 -5.05 31.04
CA GLU A 229 33.30 -4.34 30.14
C GLU A 229 33.51 -4.74 28.68
N ILE A 230 32.43 -5.05 27.97
CA ILE A 230 32.40 -5.14 26.50
C ILE A 230 31.91 -3.79 25.96
N ASN A 231 32.79 -3.12 25.22
CA ASN A 231 32.44 -2.01 24.33
C ASN A 231 32.01 -2.60 22.98
N ASP A 232 30.95 -2.05 22.39
CA ASP A 232 30.57 -2.24 20.98
C ASP A 232 31.72 -1.85 20.03
N PRO A 233 31.92 -2.57 18.91
CA PRO A 233 32.66 -2.04 17.77
C PRO A 233 31.78 -1.82 16.53
N GLU A 234 32.15 -0.75 15.81
CA GLU A 234 31.84 -0.45 14.40
C GLU A 234 32.33 -1.55 13.44
N PRO A 235 31.81 -1.60 12.19
CA PRO A 235 32.00 -2.72 11.28
C PRO A 235 33.43 -2.75 10.73
N THR A 236 34.13 -3.86 10.95
CA THR A 236 35.45 -4.15 10.38
C THR A 236 35.35 -5.47 9.63
N GLU A 237 35.90 -5.56 8.41
CA GLU A 237 35.97 -6.80 7.64
C GLU A 237 36.46 -7.96 8.51
N ILE A 238 35.62 -8.98 8.65
CA ILE A 238 35.88 -10.11 9.54
C ILE A 238 36.92 -11.02 8.85
N GLY A 239 38.13 -11.10 9.42
CA GLY A 239 39.20 -11.98 8.96
C GLY A 239 38.99 -13.44 9.39
N LEU A 240 40.03 -14.28 9.30
CA LEU A 240 39.97 -15.66 9.80
C LEU A 240 39.61 -15.71 11.29
N ALA A 241 38.79 -16.69 11.69
CA ALA A 241 38.38 -16.85 13.07
C ALA A 241 39.57 -17.14 14.00
N SER A 242 39.50 -16.61 15.21
CA SER A 242 40.61 -16.64 16.18
C SER A 242 41.04 -18.05 16.62
N PHE A 243 40.19 -19.06 16.41
CA PHE A 243 40.50 -20.46 16.70
C PHE A 243 41.25 -21.19 15.58
N VAL A 244 41.37 -20.57 14.40
CA VAL A 244 42.01 -21.16 13.23
C VAL A 244 43.53 -21.07 13.39
N ASP A 245 44.18 -22.22 13.38
CA ASP A 245 45.64 -22.32 13.43
C ASP A 245 46.16 -22.24 11.98
N PRO A 246 46.94 -21.20 11.62
CA PRO A 246 47.46 -21.03 10.25
C PRO A 246 48.37 -22.16 9.77
N THR A 247 48.83 -23.03 10.69
CA THR A 247 49.69 -24.18 10.37
C THR A 247 48.91 -25.47 10.16
N ARG A 248 47.60 -25.47 10.40
CA ARG A 248 46.71 -26.60 10.21
C ARG A 248 45.92 -26.45 8.92
N ASP A 249 45.59 -27.59 8.32
CA ASP A 249 44.76 -27.63 7.12
C ASP A 249 43.35 -27.08 7.42
N PRO A 250 42.91 -25.98 6.76
CA PRO A 250 41.59 -25.39 6.98
C PRO A 250 40.45 -26.38 6.80
N GLN A 251 40.59 -27.34 5.88
CA GLN A 251 39.57 -28.37 5.63
C GLN A 251 39.35 -29.27 6.86
N SER A 252 40.37 -29.49 7.68
CA SER A 252 40.25 -30.30 8.90
C SER A 252 39.27 -29.71 9.93
N TYR A 253 39.04 -28.40 9.91
CA TYR A 253 38.07 -27.72 10.77
C TYR A 253 36.64 -27.92 10.26
N VAL A 254 36.45 -27.85 8.94
CA VAL A 254 35.17 -28.15 8.28
C VAL A 254 34.78 -29.61 8.50
N ASP A 255 35.72 -30.53 8.31
CA ASP A 255 35.48 -31.96 8.53
C ASP A 255 35.11 -32.23 10.00
N ARG A 256 35.75 -31.53 10.92
CA ARG A 256 35.45 -31.62 12.35
C ARG A 256 34.08 -31.04 12.68
N TYR A 257 33.70 -29.92 12.07
CA TYR A 257 32.39 -29.30 12.21
C TYR A 257 31.27 -30.22 11.71
N ASN A 258 31.46 -30.89 10.58
CA ASN A 258 30.47 -31.79 10.00
C ASN A 258 30.36 -33.13 10.75
N ASN A 259 31.44 -33.60 11.39
CA ASN A 259 31.48 -34.95 11.98
C ASN A 259 31.43 -34.99 13.52
N GLU A 260 31.71 -33.88 14.23
CA GLU A 260 31.71 -33.83 15.71
C GLU A 260 30.58 -32.90 16.24
N PRO A 261 29.46 -33.45 16.75
CA PRO A 261 28.33 -32.65 17.25
C PRO A 261 28.69 -31.67 18.37
N SER A 262 29.64 -32.05 19.23
CA SER A 262 30.15 -31.17 20.29
C SER A 262 30.95 -30.00 19.75
N TYR A 263 31.66 -30.19 18.65
CA TYR A 263 32.45 -29.15 18.00
C TYR A 263 31.54 -28.21 17.21
N LYS A 264 30.52 -28.74 16.52
CA LYS A 264 29.46 -27.95 15.89
C LYS A 264 28.75 -27.04 16.89
N LYS A 265 28.25 -27.60 17.99
CA LYS A 265 27.58 -26.81 19.04
C LYS A 265 28.49 -25.74 19.63
N TRP A 266 29.75 -26.07 19.87
CA TRP A 266 30.73 -25.10 20.36
C TRP A 266 30.97 -23.96 19.35
N PHE A 267 31.12 -24.27 18.06
CA PHE A 267 31.29 -23.24 17.03
C PHE A 267 30.07 -22.33 16.95
N ASP A 268 28.87 -22.92 16.84
CA ASP A 268 27.59 -22.19 16.71
C ASP A 268 27.32 -21.28 17.93
N GLU A 269 27.79 -21.65 19.14
CA GLU A 269 27.61 -20.85 20.36
C GLU A 269 28.69 -19.75 20.55
N ASN A 270 29.90 -19.94 20.02
CA ASN A 270 31.05 -19.07 20.33
C ASN A 270 31.49 -18.16 19.18
N PHE A 271 31.03 -18.40 17.95
CA PHE A 271 31.40 -17.63 16.76
C PHE A 271 30.19 -17.23 15.89
N PRO A 272 29.16 -16.57 16.45
CA PRO A 272 27.96 -16.18 15.71
C PRO A 272 28.22 -15.12 14.61
N GLU A 273 29.40 -14.49 14.62
CA GLU A 273 29.80 -13.48 13.63
C GLU A 273 30.17 -14.05 12.25
N TYR A 274 30.27 -15.37 12.10
CA TYR A 274 30.49 -16.04 10.80
C TYR A 274 29.22 -16.75 10.34
N SER A 275 28.84 -16.55 9.08
CA SER A 275 27.68 -17.21 8.46
C SER A 275 27.88 -18.70 8.23
N SER A 276 29.13 -19.16 8.05
CA SER A 276 29.48 -20.58 7.92
C SER A 276 30.88 -20.90 8.44
N ILE A 277 31.14 -22.20 8.72
CA ILE A 277 32.49 -22.67 9.07
C ILE A 277 33.48 -22.42 7.94
N TYR A 278 33.03 -22.43 6.67
CA TYR A 278 33.85 -22.14 5.49
C TYR A 278 34.36 -20.69 5.51
N GLN A 279 33.47 -19.73 5.82
CA GLN A 279 33.86 -18.33 6.02
C GLN A 279 34.86 -18.17 7.17
N ALA A 280 34.62 -18.84 8.31
CA ALA A 280 35.47 -18.76 9.49
C ALA A 280 36.91 -19.25 9.25
N VAL A 281 37.09 -20.25 8.38
CA VAL A 281 38.40 -20.84 8.06
C VAL A 281 38.99 -20.31 6.76
N GLY A 282 38.30 -19.39 6.08
CA GLY A 282 38.74 -18.78 4.82
C GLY A 282 38.75 -19.75 3.64
N LEU A 283 37.81 -20.70 3.63
CA LEU A 283 37.54 -21.56 2.49
C LEU A 283 36.32 -21.04 1.71
N GLU A 284 36.36 -21.20 0.40
CA GLU A 284 35.21 -20.95 -0.47
C GLU A 284 34.20 -22.10 -0.28
N GLU A 285 32.95 -21.75 -0.04
CA GLU A 285 31.87 -22.72 0.14
C GLU A 285 31.58 -23.42 -1.20
N PRO A 286 31.50 -24.76 -1.26
CA PRO A 286 31.30 -25.45 -2.53
C PRO A 286 29.92 -25.14 -3.11
N GLU A 287 29.89 -24.54 -4.30
CA GLU A 287 28.68 -24.40 -5.12
C GLU A 287 27.98 -25.76 -5.30
N PRO A 288 26.64 -25.85 -5.15
CA PRO A 288 25.93 -27.10 -5.28
C PRO A 288 26.11 -27.68 -6.69
N THR A 289 26.73 -28.86 -6.77
CA THR A 289 26.84 -29.62 -8.01
C THR A 289 25.47 -30.22 -8.35
N GLU A 290 25.00 -30.08 -9.60
CA GLU A 290 23.73 -30.64 -10.05
C GLU A 290 23.76 -32.18 -10.00
N ILE A 291 23.29 -32.75 -8.88
CA ILE A 291 23.04 -34.18 -8.73
C ILE A 291 21.67 -34.46 -9.34
N GLY A 292 21.61 -35.30 -10.39
CA GLY A 292 20.35 -35.69 -11.04
C GLY A 292 19.41 -36.51 -10.13
N LEU A 293 18.21 -36.83 -10.61
CA LEU A 293 17.18 -37.58 -9.85
C LEU A 293 17.72 -38.84 -9.18
N ALA A 294 17.28 -39.11 -7.95
CA ALA A 294 17.68 -40.28 -7.20
C ALA A 294 17.20 -41.58 -7.87
N SER A 295 18.01 -42.62 -7.77
CA SER A 295 17.77 -43.89 -8.46
C SER A 295 16.48 -44.63 -8.06
N PHE A 296 15.88 -44.27 -6.92
CA PHE A 296 14.60 -44.83 -6.45
C PHE A 296 13.36 -44.13 -7.04
N VAL A 297 13.56 -43.00 -7.73
CA VAL A 297 12.49 -42.19 -8.29
C VAL A 297 11.99 -42.84 -9.58
N ASP A 298 10.69 -43.14 -9.61
CA ASP A 298 10.02 -43.63 -10.80
C ASP A 298 9.48 -42.41 -11.56
N PRO A 299 9.96 -42.13 -12.79
CA PRO A 299 9.55 -40.96 -13.56
C PRO A 299 8.07 -41.01 -13.99
N THR A 300 7.38 -42.14 -13.79
CA THR A 300 5.94 -42.28 -14.08
C THR A 300 5.06 -42.03 -12.87
N ARG A 301 5.64 -41.85 -11.68
CA ARG A 301 4.93 -41.55 -10.44
C ARG A 301 5.03 -40.08 -10.11
N ASP A 302 3.98 -39.55 -9.49
CA ASP A 302 3.96 -38.18 -8.99
C ASP A 302 5.11 -37.97 -7.98
N PRO A 303 6.08 -37.07 -8.27
CA PRO A 303 7.20 -36.78 -7.38
C PRO A 303 6.76 -36.36 -5.98
N GLN A 304 5.60 -35.68 -5.86
CA GLN A 304 5.07 -35.23 -4.57
C GLN A 304 4.70 -36.42 -3.66
N SER A 305 4.32 -37.56 -4.25
CA SER A 305 3.99 -38.77 -3.47
C SER A 305 5.17 -39.33 -2.67
N TYR A 306 6.42 -39.06 -3.10
CA TYR A 306 7.63 -39.45 -2.38
C TYR A 306 7.92 -38.53 -1.21
N VAL A 307 7.68 -37.23 -1.38
CA VAL A 307 7.77 -36.21 -0.33
C VAL A 307 6.72 -36.47 0.75
N ASP A 308 5.48 -36.73 0.35
CA ASP A 308 4.39 -37.04 1.28
C ASP A 308 4.71 -38.29 2.11
N ARG A 309 5.33 -39.28 1.47
CA ARG A 309 5.76 -40.50 2.14
C ARG A 309 6.92 -40.25 3.10
N TYR A 310 7.87 -39.39 2.74
CA TYR A 310 8.97 -38.96 3.60
C TYR A 310 8.47 -38.22 4.85
N ASN A 311 7.48 -37.34 4.71
CA ASN A 311 6.94 -36.58 5.83
C ASN A 311 6.01 -37.41 6.74
N ASN A 312 5.30 -38.40 6.19
CA ASN A 312 4.26 -39.14 6.92
C ASN A 312 4.66 -40.55 7.37
N GLU A 313 5.68 -41.18 6.78
CA GLU A 313 6.13 -42.54 7.13
C GLU A 313 7.53 -42.52 7.78
N PRO A 314 7.65 -42.65 9.11
CA PRO A 314 8.95 -42.63 9.81
C PRO A 314 9.94 -43.68 9.33
N SER A 315 9.45 -44.85 8.91
CA SER A 315 10.28 -45.92 8.33
C SER A 315 10.85 -45.55 6.96
N TYR A 316 10.11 -44.79 6.16
CA TYR A 316 10.55 -44.33 4.85
C TYR A 316 11.54 -43.17 4.99
N LYS A 317 11.30 -42.23 5.91
CA LYS A 317 12.25 -41.18 6.26
C LYS A 317 13.60 -41.75 6.69
N LYS A 318 13.58 -42.68 7.64
CA LYS A 318 14.81 -43.34 8.11
C LYS A 318 15.55 -44.08 6.98
N TRP A 319 14.82 -44.78 6.12
CA TRP A 319 15.42 -45.45 4.96
C TRP A 319 16.07 -44.45 3.99
N PHE A 320 15.40 -43.33 3.68
CA PHE A 320 15.95 -42.30 2.81
C PHE A 320 17.23 -41.69 3.41
N ASP A 321 17.16 -41.24 4.67
CA ASP A 321 18.28 -40.61 5.37
C ASP A 321 19.50 -41.55 5.48
N GLU A 322 19.30 -42.88 5.55
CA GLU A 322 20.38 -43.88 5.62
C GLU A 322 20.95 -44.29 4.25
N ASN A 323 20.16 -44.24 3.17
CA ASN A 323 20.54 -44.83 1.87
C ASN A 323 20.87 -43.80 0.79
N PHE A 324 20.50 -42.53 0.98
CA PHE A 324 20.71 -41.45 0.01
C PHE A 324 21.32 -40.19 0.66
N PRO A 325 22.44 -40.30 1.40
CA PRO A 325 23.08 -39.15 2.06
C PRO A 325 23.66 -38.12 1.08
N GLU A 326 23.78 -38.47 -0.20
CA GLU A 326 24.24 -37.57 -1.26
C GLU A 326 23.24 -36.47 -1.62
N TYR A 327 21.98 -36.58 -1.21
CA TYR A 327 20.96 -35.54 -1.40
C TYR A 327 20.75 -34.76 -0.10
N SER A 328 20.71 -33.43 -0.18
CA SER A 328 20.46 -32.54 0.96
C SER A 328 19.02 -32.66 1.48
N SER A 329 18.06 -33.03 0.61
CA SER A 329 16.67 -33.25 0.97
C SER A 329 15.94 -34.24 0.05
N ILE A 330 14.76 -34.68 0.47
CA ILE A 330 13.86 -35.49 -0.37
C ILE A 330 13.42 -34.74 -1.63
N TYR A 331 13.29 -33.40 -1.58
CA TYR A 331 12.86 -32.57 -2.71
C TYR A 331 13.93 -32.58 -3.81
N GLN A 332 15.19 -32.39 -3.43
CA GLN A 332 16.34 -32.51 -4.36
C GLN A 332 16.41 -33.92 -4.98
N ALA A 333 16.18 -34.96 -4.18
CA ALA A 333 16.22 -36.34 -4.66
C ALA A 333 15.14 -36.66 -5.71
N VAL A 334 13.97 -36.03 -5.62
CA VAL A 334 12.82 -36.28 -6.52
C VAL A 334 12.68 -35.23 -7.61
N GLY A 335 13.59 -34.24 -7.66
CA GLY A 335 13.56 -33.14 -8.63
C GLY A 335 12.37 -32.21 -8.42
N LEU A 336 11.94 -32.03 -7.18
CA LEU A 336 11.02 -30.99 -6.78
C LEU A 336 11.80 -29.84 -6.16
N GLU A 337 11.32 -28.62 -6.38
CA GLU A 337 11.81 -27.45 -5.67
C GLU A 337 11.49 -27.59 -4.18
N GLU A 338 12.48 -27.28 -3.33
CA GLU A 338 12.25 -27.21 -1.90
C GLU A 338 11.23 -26.10 -1.59
N PRO A 339 10.27 -26.32 -0.67
CA PRO A 339 9.40 -25.27 -0.21
C PRO A 339 10.25 -24.17 0.41
N LYS A 340 10.30 -23.00 -0.23
CA LYS A 340 11.08 -21.87 0.26
C LYS A 340 10.58 -21.46 1.64
N GLU A 341 11.50 -21.37 2.59
CA GLU A 341 11.19 -20.85 3.92
C GLU A 341 10.85 -19.37 3.80
N ILE A 342 9.56 -19.04 3.88
CA ILE A 342 9.12 -17.65 3.98
C ILE A 342 9.59 -17.05 5.31
N ALA A 343 10.02 -15.80 5.27
CA ALA A 343 10.53 -15.14 6.46
C ALA A 343 9.44 -15.06 7.55
N PRO A 344 9.79 -15.13 8.85
CA PRO A 344 8.81 -15.22 9.95
C PRO A 344 7.79 -14.06 10.04
N PHE A 345 8.09 -12.92 9.40
CA PHE A 345 7.21 -11.76 9.35
C PHE A 345 6.18 -11.83 8.20
N VAL A 346 6.38 -12.73 7.25
CA VAL A 346 5.49 -12.95 6.10
C VAL A 346 4.32 -13.82 6.56
N ASP A 347 3.10 -13.29 6.41
CA ASP A 347 1.88 -14.02 6.66
C ASP A 347 1.58 -14.90 5.45
N PRO A 348 1.51 -16.23 5.60
CA PRO A 348 1.24 -17.16 4.49
C PRO A 348 -0.11 -16.94 3.80
N ASN A 349 -1.03 -16.18 4.41
CA ASN A 349 -2.37 -15.91 3.88
C ASN A 349 -2.47 -14.59 3.11
N LEU A 350 -1.41 -13.77 3.12
CA LEU A 350 -1.32 -12.51 2.38
C LEU A 350 -0.59 -12.73 1.06
N ASP A 351 -1.03 -12.03 0.02
CA ASP A 351 -0.40 -12.10 -1.31
C ASP A 351 1.07 -11.65 -1.22
N PRO A 352 2.05 -12.44 -1.68
CA PRO A 352 3.46 -12.04 -1.72
C PRO A 352 3.70 -10.65 -2.34
N GLN A 353 2.88 -10.26 -3.32
CA GLN A 353 2.97 -8.94 -3.98
C GLN A 353 2.73 -7.79 -3.00
N TYR A 354 1.92 -7.99 -1.94
CA TYR A 354 1.70 -6.99 -0.89
C TYR A 354 3.01 -6.55 -0.23
N TYR A 355 3.90 -7.49 0.08
CA TYR A 355 5.16 -7.20 0.75
C TYR A 355 6.18 -6.54 -0.21
N ILE A 356 6.16 -6.95 -1.48
CA ILE A 356 6.97 -6.34 -2.54
C ILE A 356 6.54 -4.90 -2.80
N ASP A 357 5.23 -4.64 -2.90
CA ASP A 357 4.68 -3.30 -3.12
C ASP A 357 5.03 -2.35 -1.96
N ARG A 358 5.01 -2.86 -0.73
CA ARG A 358 5.45 -2.09 0.44
C ARG A 358 6.95 -1.82 0.41
N TYR A 359 7.77 -2.79 0.02
CA TYR A 359 9.21 -2.60 -0.13
C TYR A 359 9.57 -1.57 -1.20
N ASN A 360 8.86 -1.55 -2.33
CA ASN A 360 9.14 -0.62 -3.42
C ASN A 360 8.56 0.78 -3.19
N ASN A 361 7.41 0.91 -2.52
CA ASN A 361 6.69 2.17 -2.41
C ASN A 361 6.76 2.84 -1.03
N GLU A 362 7.15 2.13 0.04
CA GLU A 362 7.27 2.68 1.41
C GLU A 362 8.75 2.80 1.83
N PRO A 363 9.37 4.00 1.81
CA PRO A 363 10.78 4.18 2.20
C PRO A 363 11.11 3.73 3.63
N SER A 364 10.14 3.83 4.54
CA SER A 364 10.28 3.39 5.93
C SER A 364 10.28 1.85 6.05
N TYR A 365 9.45 1.16 5.27
CA TYR A 365 9.41 -0.29 5.23
C TYR A 365 10.65 -0.86 4.56
N LYS A 366 11.09 -0.25 3.44
CA LYS A 366 12.36 -0.57 2.80
C LYS A 366 13.53 -0.44 3.75
N LYS A 367 13.62 0.69 4.46
CA LYS A 367 14.68 0.92 5.45
C LYS A 367 14.64 -0.11 6.58
N TRP A 368 13.46 -0.40 7.13
CA TRP A 368 13.30 -1.44 8.15
C TRP A 368 13.72 -2.82 7.64
N PHE A 369 13.31 -3.20 6.44
CA PHE A 369 13.65 -4.48 5.84
C PHE A 369 15.17 -4.58 5.63
N ASP A 370 15.79 -3.58 5.00
CA ASP A 370 17.23 -3.53 4.74
C ASP A 370 18.05 -3.53 6.05
N GLU A 371 17.52 -2.97 7.15
CA GLU A 371 18.17 -2.95 8.46
C GLU A 371 17.98 -4.26 9.26
N ASN A 372 16.87 -4.97 9.11
CA ASN A 372 16.55 -6.17 9.90
C ASN A 372 16.87 -7.48 9.18
N PHE A 373 16.96 -7.44 7.84
CA PHE A 373 17.24 -8.60 6.98
C PHE A 373 18.28 -8.22 5.91
N PRO A 374 19.52 -7.84 6.30
CA PRO A 374 20.53 -7.33 5.37
C PRO A 374 21.02 -8.37 4.35
N ASP A 375 20.88 -9.67 4.67
CA ASP A 375 21.39 -10.79 3.87
C ASP A 375 20.30 -11.49 3.02
N MET A 376 19.12 -10.90 2.89
CA MET A 376 17.97 -11.50 2.21
C MET A 376 17.26 -10.46 1.34
N THR A 377 16.84 -10.81 0.12
CA THR A 377 16.02 -9.92 -0.70
C THR A 377 14.55 -10.01 -0.30
N ILE A 378 13.74 -8.98 -0.65
CA ILE A 378 12.30 -9.04 -0.40
C ILE A 378 11.63 -10.21 -1.14
N TYR A 379 12.17 -10.61 -2.29
CA TYR A 379 11.69 -11.76 -3.07
C TYR A 379 11.99 -13.08 -2.35
N ASP A 380 13.19 -13.23 -1.81
CA ASP A 380 13.56 -14.39 -0.98
C ASP A 380 12.68 -14.48 0.26
N ALA A 381 12.44 -13.35 0.93
CA ALA A 381 11.62 -13.28 2.13
C ALA A 381 10.19 -13.77 1.93
N VAL A 382 9.61 -13.52 0.75
CA VAL A 382 8.25 -13.95 0.38
C VAL A 382 8.21 -15.26 -0.40
N GLY A 383 9.35 -15.92 -0.59
CA GLY A 383 9.44 -17.20 -1.28
C GLY A 383 9.24 -17.11 -2.80
N LEU A 384 9.55 -15.97 -3.42
CA LEU A 384 9.53 -15.78 -4.88
C LEU A 384 10.95 -15.82 -5.45
N GLU A 385 11.14 -16.38 -6.64
CA GLU A 385 12.39 -16.15 -7.38
C GLU A 385 12.41 -14.72 -7.90
N GLU A 386 13.51 -14.01 -7.67
CA GLU A 386 13.81 -12.79 -8.40
C GLU A 386 13.84 -13.15 -9.88
N SER A 387 12.77 -12.83 -10.61
CA SER A 387 12.72 -13.10 -12.03
C SER A 387 13.88 -12.35 -12.67
N GLU A 388 14.84 -13.07 -13.27
CA GLU A 388 15.79 -12.47 -14.18
C GLU A 388 14.98 -11.69 -15.22
N ILE A 389 14.93 -10.38 -15.08
CA ILE A 389 14.35 -9.48 -16.08
C ILE A 389 15.31 -9.56 -17.27
N LYS A 390 15.08 -10.53 -18.16
CA LYS A 390 15.52 -10.39 -19.55
C LYS A 390 14.71 -9.26 -20.13
N GLU A 391 15.33 -8.08 -20.19
CA GLU A 391 14.84 -6.94 -20.95
C GLU A 391 14.32 -7.42 -22.31
N PRO A 392 13.05 -7.17 -22.66
CA PRO A 392 12.61 -7.35 -24.03
C PRO A 392 13.20 -6.23 -24.89
N GLU A 393 13.93 -6.63 -25.94
CA GLU A 393 14.41 -5.74 -27.00
C GLU A 393 13.27 -4.88 -27.57
N SER A 394 13.41 -3.57 -27.36
CA SER A 394 12.91 -2.45 -28.18
C SER A 394 11.61 -2.65 -28.99
N GLY A 395 10.47 -2.24 -28.42
CA GLY A 395 9.28 -1.84 -29.17
C GLY A 395 9.18 -0.32 -29.20
N GLN A 396 9.21 0.31 -30.38
CA GLN A 396 8.90 1.75 -30.49
C GLN A 396 7.41 1.98 -30.26
N CYS A 397 7.07 2.75 -29.22
CA CYS A 397 5.73 3.25 -28.99
C CYS A 397 5.30 4.27 -30.06
N GLY A 398 4.00 4.39 -30.29
CA GLY A 398 3.43 5.30 -31.29
C GLY A 398 3.64 6.78 -30.91
N PRO A 399 3.50 7.73 -31.86
CA PRO A 399 3.62 9.15 -31.58
C PRO A 399 2.62 9.58 -30.50
N GLY A 400 3.09 10.21 -29.41
CA GLY A 400 2.27 10.63 -28.26
C GLY A 400 2.30 9.67 -27.05
N THR A 401 3.13 8.63 -27.10
CA THR A 401 3.34 7.68 -25.99
C THR A 401 4.82 7.34 -25.82
N ASP A 402 5.32 7.23 -24.59
CA ASP A 402 6.65 6.67 -24.31
C ASP A 402 6.52 5.30 -23.63
N LEU A 403 7.59 4.51 -23.75
CA LEU A 403 7.68 3.18 -23.15
C LEU A 403 8.09 3.34 -21.67
N VAL A 404 7.16 3.07 -20.76
CA VAL A 404 7.42 2.98 -19.31
C VAL A 404 7.00 1.58 -18.87
N ASP A 405 7.92 0.83 -18.26
CA ASP A 405 7.71 -0.55 -17.80
C ASP A 405 7.15 -1.50 -18.87
N GLY A 406 7.61 -1.35 -20.12
CA GLY A 406 7.19 -2.19 -21.25
C GLY A 406 5.77 -1.89 -21.79
N ILE A 407 5.10 -0.87 -21.24
CA ILE A 407 3.78 -0.42 -21.67
C ILE A 407 3.91 0.97 -22.30
N CYS A 408 3.27 1.17 -23.45
CA CYS A 408 3.19 2.49 -24.07
C CYS A 408 2.23 3.38 -23.27
N THR A 409 2.78 4.28 -22.46
CA THR A 409 2.03 5.23 -21.65
C THR A 409 2.07 6.61 -22.28
N ILE A 410 1.03 7.41 -22.05
CA ILE A 410 0.99 8.79 -22.55
C ILE A 410 1.92 9.62 -21.67
N VAL A 411 3.04 10.08 -22.22
CA VAL A 411 3.88 11.06 -21.52
C VAL A 411 3.28 12.44 -21.71
N ASP A 412 3.00 13.06 -20.57
CA ASP A 412 2.35 14.35 -20.43
C ASP A 412 3.33 15.47 -20.86
N ASN A 413 3.52 15.60 -22.18
CA ASN A 413 4.11 16.80 -22.74
C ASN A 413 3.03 17.88 -22.81
N SER A 414 2.78 18.48 -21.65
CA SER A 414 2.17 19.80 -21.45
C SER A 414 0.87 20.09 -22.22
N GLN A 415 -0.24 20.02 -21.48
CA GLN A 415 -1.54 20.67 -21.74
C GLN A 415 -2.39 20.11 -22.91
N GLY A 416 -3.13 19.03 -22.62
CA GLY A 416 -4.42 18.71 -23.27
C GLY A 416 -4.45 17.37 -24.01
N GLY A 417 -5.08 16.34 -23.40
CA GLY A 417 -5.10 14.94 -23.88
C GLY A 417 -5.54 14.70 -25.34
N GLY A 418 -5.21 13.57 -25.95
CA GLY A 418 -5.46 13.33 -27.38
C GLY A 418 -6.94 13.10 -27.79
N CYS A 419 -7.32 13.53 -29.00
CA CYS A 419 -8.63 13.18 -29.60
C CYS A 419 -8.62 11.75 -30.18
N LEU A 420 -8.50 10.73 -29.32
CA LEU A 420 -8.25 9.32 -29.69
C LEU A 420 -9.17 8.77 -30.79
N ILE A 421 -10.49 8.94 -30.67
CA ILE A 421 -11.47 8.48 -31.67
C ILE A 421 -11.27 9.19 -33.02
N ALA A 422 -11.08 10.51 -33.00
CA ALA A 422 -10.86 11.26 -34.23
C ALA A 422 -9.51 10.89 -34.89
N THR A 423 -8.46 10.70 -34.08
CA THR A 423 -7.16 10.23 -34.54
C THR A 423 -7.27 8.85 -35.19
N ALA A 424 -8.01 7.91 -34.61
CA ALA A 424 -8.23 6.59 -35.20
C ALA A 424 -9.04 6.67 -36.51
N ALA A 425 -10.11 7.47 -36.53
CA ALA A 425 -10.96 7.70 -37.70
C ALA A 425 -10.23 8.35 -38.89
N TYR A 426 -9.40 9.37 -38.63
CA TYR A 426 -8.68 10.12 -39.68
C TYR A 426 -7.24 9.63 -39.91
N GLY A 427 -6.75 8.72 -39.06
CA GLY A 427 -5.49 7.99 -39.23
C GLY A 427 -4.23 8.74 -38.81
N SER A 428 -4.32 9.98 -38.32
CA SER A 428 -3.17 10.73 -37.82
C SER A 428 -3.60 11.83 -36.87
N GLU A 429 -2.80 12.10 -35.85
CA GLU A 429 -2.96 13.28 -34.99
C GLU A 429 -2.77 14.59 -35.77
N MET A 430 -1.98 14.55 -36.84
CA MET A 430 -1.72 15.68 -37.74
C MET A 430 -2.80 15.84 -38.82
N ALA A 431 -3.85 15.01 -38.80
CA ALA A 431 -4.94 15.15 -39.74
C ALA A 431 -5.63 16.52 -39.53
N PRO A 432 -6.01 17.24 -40.61
CA PRO A 432 -6.62 18.57 -40.49
C PRO A 432 -7.87 18.60 -39.59
N GLN A 433 -8.65 17.53 -39.59
CA GLN A 433 -9.86 17.38 -38.77
C GLN A 433 -9.53 17.27 -37.27
N VAL A 434 -8.44 16.59 -36.94
CA VAL A 434 -7.98 16.40 -35.55
C VAL A 434 -7.33 17.68 -35.04
N GLN A 435 -6.53 18.34 -35.87
CA GLN A 435 -5.95 19.65 -35.55
C GLN A 435 -7.03 20.71 -35.33
N PHE A 436 -8.07 20.73 -36.17
CA PHE A 436 -9.22 21.61 -35.97
C PHE A 436 -9.89 21.41 -34.60
N LEU A 437 -10.08 20.16 -34.16
CA LEU A 437 -10.61 19.89 -32.81
C LEU A 437 -9.69 20.41 -31.70
N ARG A 438 -8.38 20.19 -31.84
CA ARG A 438 -7.37 20.67 -30.88
C ARG A 438 -7.38 22.19 -30.81
N GLU A 439 -7.41 22.88 -31.95
CA GLU A 439 -7.45 24.34 -32.00
C GLU A 439 -8.70 24.92 -31.31
N ILE A 440 -9.87 24.34 -31.55
CA ILE A 440 -11.11 24.77 -30.86
C ILE A 440 -11.01 24.50 -29.37
N ARG A 441 -10.54 23.32 -28.96
CA ARG A 441 -10.37 22.99 -27.55
C ARG A 441 -9.39 23.96 -26.88
N ASP A 442 -8.17 24.03 -27.38
CA ASP A 442 -7.05 24.71 -26.72
C ASP A 442 -7.18 26.22 -26.76
N ASN A 443 -7.58 26.79 -27.91
CA ASN A 443 -7.59 28.24 -28.09
C ASN A 443 -8.95 28.89 -27.77
N LYS A 444 -10.06 28.15 -27.87
CA LYS A 444 -11.41 28.70 -27.70
C LYS A 444 -12.09 28.22 -26.42
N VAL A 445 -12.15 26.91 -26.19
CA VAL A 445 -12.88 26.37 -25.03
C VAL A 445 -12.04 26.53 -23.76
N MET A 446 -10.78 26.13 -23.79
CA MET A 446 -9.87 26.18 -22.64
C MET A 446 -9.38 27.60 -22.30
N SER A 447 -9.73 28.62 -23.09
CA SER A 447 -9.41 30.02 -22.79
C SER A 447 -10.41 30.69 -21.83
N THR A 448 -11.45 29.96 -21.39
CA THR A 448 -12.49 30.47 -20.48
C THR A 448 -12.73 29.53 -19.30
N SER A 449 -13.08 30.06 -18.12
CA SER A 449 -13.32 29.26 -16.91
C SER A 449 -14.46 28.26 -17.08
N SER A 450 -15.55 28.68 -17.73
CA SER A 450 -16.69 27.81 -18.05
C SER A 450 -16.33 26.70 -19.04
N GLY A 451 -15.51 27.01 -20.05
CA GLY A 451 -15.03 26.01 -21.00
C GLY A 451 -14.04 25.02 -20.38
N ILE A 452 -13.15 25.46 -19.48
CA ILE A 452 -12.28 24.56 -18.68
C ILE A 452 -13.14 23.61 -17.84
N SER A 453 -14.12 24.12 -17.11
CA SER A 453 -15.02 23.31 -16.27
C SER A 453 -15.78 22.26 -17.10
N PHE A 454 -16.30 22.66 -18.26
CA PHE A 454 -16.95 21.75 -19.20
C PHE A 454 -15.98 20.69 -19.72
N MET A 455 -14.77 21.09 -20.15
CA MET A 455 -13.77 20.17 -20.69
C MET A 455 -13.26 19.19 -19.66
N THR A 456 -13.16 19.56 -18.39
CA THR A 456 -12.81 18.63 -17.30
C THR A 456 -13.83 17.49 -17.20
N GLY A 457 -15.13 17.81 -17.10
CA GLY A 457 -16.18 16.79 -17.06
C GLY A 457 -16.31 16.00 -18.37
N PHE A 458 -16.20 16.68 -19.51
CA PHE A 458 -16.24 16.04 -20.83
C PHE A 458 -15.08 15.06 -21.02
N ASN A 459 -13.85 15.45 -20.67
CA ASN A 459 -12.66 14.61 -20.79
C ASN A 459 -12.81 13.34 -19.94
N GLN A 460 -13.28 13.47 -18.69
CA GLN A 460 -13.53 12.33 -17.82
C GLN A 460 -14.49 11.31 -18.46
N PHE A 461 -15.60 11.79 -19.03
CA PHE A 461 -16.52 10.92 -19.75
C PHE A 461 -15.91 10.36 -21.04
N TYR A 462 -15.27 11.19 -21.84
CA TYR A 462 -14.69 10.83 -23.14
C TYR A 462 -13.58 9.78 -23.02
N TYR A 463 -12.64 9.93 -22.09
CA TYR A 463 -11.53 9.00 -21.90
C TYR A 463 -11.95 7.68 -21.24
N SER A 464 -13.12 7.61 -20.59
CA SER A 464 -13.63 6.35 -20.04
C SER A 464 -13.97 5.29 -21.09
N PHE A 465 -14.21 5.70 -22.36
CA PHE A 465 -14.58 4.78 -23.43
C PHE A 465 -13.79 4.96 -24.73
N SER A 466 -13.16 6.12 -24.95
CA SER A 466 -12.48 6.42 -26.21
C SER A 466 -11.29 5.51 -26.56
N PRO A 467 -10.48 4.96 -25.62
CA PRO A 467 -9.43 3.99 -25.96
C PRO A 467 -10.01 2.75 -26.63
N THR A 468 -11.04 2.14 -26.01
CA THR A 468 -11.71 0.94 -26.54
C THR A 468 -12.31 1.18 -27.92
N ILE A 469 -12.95 2.32 -28.15
CA ILE A 469 -13.50 2.65 -29.47
C ILE A 469 -12.38 2.85 -30.50
N ALA A 470 -11.29 3.53 -30.12
CA ALA A 470 -10.15 3.73 -31.01
C ALA A 470 -9.47 2.40 -31.39
N ASP A 471 -9.38 1.44 -30.46
CA ASP A 471 -8.92 0.07 -30.75
C ASP A 471 -9.86 -0.65 -31.72
N MET A 472 -11.18 -0.58 -31.50
CA MET A 472 -12.16 -1.16 -32.41
C MET A 472 -12.07 -0.57 -33.84
N GLU A 473 -11.76 0.73 -33.97
CA GLU A 473 -11.53 1.37 -35.27
C GLU A 473 -10.24 0.90 -35.95
N ARG A 474 -9.19 0.60 -35.17
CA ARG A 474 -7.93 0.03 -35.69
C ARG A 474 -8.12 -1.38 -36.22
N GLU A 475 -8.90 -2.19 -35.51
CA GLU A 475 -9.16 -3.60 -35.87
C GLU A 475 -10.15 -3.75 -37.03
N ASN A 476 -11.10 -2.82 -37.18
CA ASN A 476 -12.19 -2.95 -38.16
C ASN A 476 -12.29 -1.72 -39.09
N PRO A 477 -11.80 -1.82 -40.34
CA PRO A 477 -11.88 -0.74 -41.33
C PRO A 477 -13.30 -0.27 -41.66
N VAL A 478 -14.31 -1.15 -41.56
CA VAL A 478 -15.71 -0.79 -41.80
C VAL A 478 -16.26 0.03 -40.63
N PHE A 479 -15.94 -0.37 -39.40
CA PHE A 479 -16.32 0.37 -38.21
C PHE A 479 -15.68 1.78 -38.20
N LYS A 480 -14.40 1.88 -38.54
CA LYS A 480 -13.70 3.15 -38.75
C LYS A 480 -14.43 4.08 -39.73
N GLU A 481 -14.83 3.59 -40.91
CA GLU A 481 -15.55 4.43 -41.87
C GLU A 481 -16.96 4.82 -41.37
N LEU A 482 -17.63 3.96 -40.61
CA LEU A 482 -18.90 4.32 -39.95
C LEU A 482 -18.72 5.41 -38.89
N VAL A 483 -17.70 5.29 -38.04
CA VAL A 483 -17.36 6.31 -37.03
C VAL A 483 -17.02 7.63 -37.72
N LYS A 484 -16.21 7.61 -38.77
CA LYS A 484 -15.85 8.78 -39.58
C LYS A 484 -17.06 9.48 -40.21
N ILE A 485 -18.00 8.72 -40.77
CA ILE A 485 -19.28 9.25 -41.27
C ILE A 485 -20.09 9.84 -40.11
N GLY A 486 -20.08 9.18 -38.95
CA GLY A 486 -20.78 9.61 -37.75
C GLY A 486 -20.25 10.90 -37.15
N ILE A 487 -18.93 11.14 -37.12
CA ILE A 487 -18.35 12.33 -36.49
C ILE A 487 -18.26 13.54 -37.42
N THR A 488 -18.25 13.34 -38.74
CA THR A 488 -18.08 14.44 -39.72
C THR A 488 -19.12 15.57 -39.59
N PRO A 489 -20.42 15.30 -39.40
CA PRO A 489 -21.41 16.35 -39.18
C PRO A 489 -21.20 17.11 -37.85
N MET A 490 -20.71 16.42 -36.81
CA MET A 490 -20.37 17.04 -35.54
C MET A 490 -19.20 18.03 -35.70
N LEU A 491 -18.15 17.65 -36.43
CA LEU A 491 -17.03 18.56 -36.75
C LEU A 491 -17.51 19.83 -37.46
N SER A 492 -18.48 19.68 -38.37
CA SER A 492 -19.07 20.81 -39.09
C SER A 492 -19.83 21.74 -38.16
N SER A 493 -20.56 21.21 -37.17
CA SER A 493 -21.27 22.04 -36.19
C SER A 493 -20.31 22.80 -35.25
N LEU A 494 -19.15 22.21 -34.94
CA LEU A 494 -18.14 22.81 -34.07
C LEU A 494 -17.45 24.02 -34.68
N SER A 495 -17.54 24.25 -36.00
CA SER A 495 -17.00 25.46 -36.62
C SER A 495 -17.63 26.75 -36.09
N ILE A 496 -18.84 26.68 -35.55
CA ILE A 496 -19.51 27.81 -34.88
C ILE A 496 -18.69 28.30 -33.67
N MET A 497 -18.00 27.39 -32.98
CA MET A 497 -17.16 27.72 -31.80
C MET A 497 -15.93 28.56 -32.17
N SER A 498 -15.50 28.56 -33.43
CA SER A 498 -14.36 29.38 -33.89
C SER A 498 -14.61 30.88 -33.73
N SER A 499 -15.87 31.30 -33.72
CA SER A 499 -16.31 32.69 -33.59
C SER A 499 -16.58 33.14 -32.15
N ALA A 500 -16.42 32.27 -31.13
CA ALA A 500 -16.53 32.68 -29.73
C ALA A 500 -15.20 33.23 -29.23
N ASP A 501 -15.21 34.44 -28.69
CA ASP A 501 -14.04 35.08 -28.08
C ASP A 501 -14.27 35.48 -26.62
N THR A 502 -15.51 35.38 -26.13
CA THR A 502 -15.90 35.75 -24.76
C THR A 502 -16.55 34.58 -24.02
N GLU A 503 -16.56 34.65 -22.68
CA GLU A 503 -17.15 33.62 -21.82
C GLU A 503 -18.64 33.38 -22.11
N GLN A 504 -19.42 34.44 -22.32
CA GLN A 504 -20.84 34.32 -22.64
C GLN A 504 -21.09 33.68 -24.01
N GLU A 505 -20.21 33.94 -24.99
CA GLU A 505 -20.29 33.33 -26.32
C GLU A 505 -19.89 31.86 -26.30
N ILE A 506 -18.87 31.47 -25.53
CA ILE A 506 -18.49 30.05 -25.37
C ILE A 506 -19.65 29.25 -24.77
N VAL A 507 -20.29 29.77 -23.72
CA VAL A 507 -21.47 29.12 -23.12
C VAL A 507 -22.63 29.10 -24.12
N GLY A 508 -22.94 30.23 -24.77
CA GLY A 508 -24.06 30.35 -25.71
C GLY A 508 -23.92 29.46 -26.95
N TYR A 509 -22.78 29.54 -27.63
CA TYR A 509 -22.49 28.71 -28.80
C TYR A 509 -22.31 27.24 -28.41
N GLY A 510 -21.68 26.95 -27.27
CA GLY A 510 -21.55 25.59 -26.75
C GLY A 510 -22.90 24.90 -26.55
N ILE A 511 -23.85 25.55 -25.88
CA ILE A 511 -25.22 25.06 -25.73
C ILE A 511 -25.89 24.88 -27.10
N GLY A 512 -25.72 25.84 -28.02
CA GLY A 512 -26.24 25.77 -29.37
C GLY A 512 -25.74 24.56 -30.16
N VAL A 513 -24.43 24.29 -30.10
CA VAL A 513 -23.78 23.15 -30.75
C VAL A 513 -24.28 21.83 -30.16
N ILE A 514 -24.40 21.73 -28.83
CA ILE A 514 -24.93 20.53 -28.17
C ILE A 514 -26.37 20.25 -28.65
N LEU A 515 -27.24 21.26 -28.63
CA LEU A 515 -28.63 21.13 -29.10
C LEU A 515 -28.71 20.76 -30.58
N MET A 516 -27.83 21.33 -31.42
CA MET A 516 -27.75 21.01 -32.83
C MET A 516 -27.35 19.55 -33.06
N ASN A 517 -26.36 19.04 -32.33
CA ASN A 517 -25.94 17.63 -32.42
C ASN A 517 -27.03 16.69 -31.90
N ILE A 518 -27.70 17.00 -30.78
CA ILE A 518 -28.84 16.21 -30.29
C ILE A 518 -29.95 16.16 -31.34
N GLY A 519 -30.27 17.30 -31.96
CA GLY A 519 -31.24 17.38 -33.04
C GLY A 519 -30.87 16.50 -34.24
N MET A 520 -29.60 16.51 -34.62
CA MET A 520 -29.09 15.79 -35.77
C MET A 520 -29.04 14.27 -35.57
N TYR A 521 -28.53 13.79 -34.43
CA TYR A 521 -28.33 12.35 -34.18
C TYR A 521 -29.55 11.65 -33.58
N PHE A 522 -30.45 12.38 -32.90
CA PHE A 522 -31.62 11.78 -32.26
C PHE A 522 -32.92 12.21 -32.91
N VAL A 523 -33.16 13.51 -33.07
CA VAL A 523 -34.48 14.02 -33.51
C VAL A 523 -34.73 13.74 -34.99
N ALA A 524 -33.76 14.03 -35.87
CA ALA A 524 -33.92 13.83 -37.32
C ALA A 524 -34.15 12.35 -37.71
N PRO A 525 -33.39 11.37 -37.20
CA PRO A 525 -33.65 9.95 -37.48
C PRO A 525 -35.01 9.48 -36.96
N VAL A 526 -35.43 9.94 -35.77
CA VAL A 526 -36.74 9.60 -35.20
C VAL A 526 -37.88 10.17 -36.07
N MET A 527 -37.79 11.43 -36.49
CA MET A 527 -38.76 12.07 -37.38
C MET A 527 -38.84 11.37 -38.74
N LEU A 528 -37.71 10.97 -39.33
CA LEU A 528 -37.66 10.18 -40.56
C LEU A 528 -38.33 8.81 -40.37
N PHE A 529 -38.05 8.11 -39.26
CA PHE A 529 -38.66 6.82 -38.96
C PHE A 529 -40.19 6.91 -38.85
N PHE A 530 -40.71 7.90 -38.10
CA PHE A 530 -42.15 8.12 -37.99
C PHE A 530 -42.79 8.63 -39.29
N GLY A 531 -42.07 9.47 -40.06
CA GLY A 531 -42.50 9.94 -41.38
C GLY A 531 -42.64 8.81 -42.40
N ILE A 532 -41.66 7.90 -42.46
CA ILE A 532 -41.68 6.71 -43.30
C ILE A 532 -42.81 5.77 -42.86
N LYS A 533 -42.99 5.55 -41.55
CA LYS A 533 -44.10 4.74 -41.03
C LYS A 533 -45.46 5.32 -41.45
N LYS A 534 -45.64 6.63 -41.33
CA LYS A 534 -46.87 7.34 -41.73
C LYS A 534 -47.10 7.33 -43.25
N ALA A 535 -46.05 7.42 -44.07
CA ALA A 535 -46.13 7.30 -45.52
C ALA A 535 -46.48 5.86 -45.96
N LYS A 536 -45.90 4.85 -45.30
CA LYS A 536 -46.20 3.43 -45.54
C LYS A 536 -47.64 3.08 -45.16
N THR A 537 -48.19 3.68 -44.10
CA THR A 537 -49.63 3.56 -43.75
C THR A 537 -50.56 4.25 -44.76
N ARG A 538 -50.13 5.34 -45.41
CA ARG A 538 -50.91 6.04 -46.45
C ARG A 538 -50.88 5.37 -47.83
N LEU A 539 -49.84 4.61 -48.14
CA LEU A 539 -49.72 3.81 -49.38
C LEU A 539 -50.41 2.44 -49.30
N SER A 540 -50.93 2.07 -48.12
CA SER A 540 -51.63 0.81 -47.84
C SER A 540 -53.17 0.97 -47.78
N PHE A 541 -53.71 2.12 -48.21
CA PHE A 541 -55.15 2.38 -48.35
C PHE A 541 -55.50 2.59 -49.82
#